data_AF-A0A5K1BMS4-F1
#
_entry.id   AF-A0A5K1BMS4-F1
#
_cell.length_a   1.000
_cell.length_b   1.000
_cell.length_c   1.000
_cell.angle_alpha   90.00
_cell.angle_beta   90.00
_cell.angle_gamma   90.00
#
_symmetry.space_group_name_H-M   'P 1'
#
loop_
_entity.id
_entity.type
_entity.pdbx_description
1 polymer ?
#
loop_
_entity_poly.entity_id
_entity_poly.type
_entity_poly.pdbx_seq_one_letter_code
_entity_poly.pdbx_strand_id
1 'polypeptide(L)' 'SFGDIFDVDHFIDALKDDIKIVRELPDEFSWSTREYYATGIRDTRVKSAPLHASANWYLDNVLPILQ' A
#
# COMPACT_ATOMS: atom_id res chain seq x y z
N SER A 1 18.20 -4.04 -12.13
CA SER A 1 17.26 -4.27 -11.01
C SER A 1 17.64 -3.36 -9.84
N PHE A 2 16.81 -3.23 -8.80
CA PHE A 2 17.20 -2.47 -7.58
C PHE A 2 18.49 -3.02 -6.95
N GLY A 3 18.70 -4.33 -7.00
CA GLY A 3 19.91 -4.98 -6.50
C GLY A 3 21.19 -4.66 -7.28
N ASP A 4 21.10 -4.04 -8.46
CA ASP A 4 22.28 -3.67 -9.26
C ASP A 4 22.93 -2.37 -8.75
N ILE A 5 22.19 -1.58 -7.95
CA ILE A 5 22.61 -0.28 -7.42
C ILE A 5 22.60 -0.23 -5.89
N PHE A 6 22.10 -1.27 -5.23
CA PHE A 6 21.99 -1.36 -3.78
C PHE A 6 22.34 -2.77 -3.31
N ASP A 7 23.26 -2.87 -2.35
CA ASP A 7 23.65 -4.13 -1.74
C ASP A 7 22.60 -4.58 -0.72
N VAL A 8 21.60 -5.30 -1.23
CA VAL A 8 20.47 -5.83 -0.46
C VAL A 8 20.95 -6.80 0.61
N ASP A 9 21.96 -7.63 0.30
CA ASP A 9 22.47 -8.63 1.23
C ASP A 9 23.19 -7.97 2.41
N HIS A 10 24.04 -6.97 2.14
CA HIS A 10 24.68 -6.19 3.20
C HIS A 10 23.66 -5.52 4.13
N PHE A 11 22.59 -4.94 3.57
CA PHE A 11 21.55 -4.30 4.36
C PHE A 11 20.79 -5.31 5.24
N ILE A 12 20.45 -6.47 4.70
CA ILE A 12 19.78 -7.53 5.46
C ILE A 12 20.69 -8.03 6.58
N ASP A 13 21.96 -8.28 6.27
CA ASP A 13 22.92 -8.79 7.24
C ASP A 13 23.21 -7.79 8.37
N ALA A 14 23.22 -6.49 8.06
CA ALA A 14 23.43 -5.44 9.05
C ALA A 14 22.29 -5.33 10.07
N LEU A 15 21.06 -5.70 9.71
CA LEU A 15 19.87 -5.51 10.53
C LEU A 15 19.30 -6.81 11.14
N LYS A 16 19.83 -7.97 10.77
CA LYS A 16 19.26 -9.29 11.10
C LYS A 16 19.12 -9.55 12.61
N ASP A 17 19.98 -8.94 13.42
CA ASP A 17 20.02 -9.14 14.87
C ASP A 17 19.15 -8.11 15.61
N ASP A 18 18.82 -6.98 14.97
CA ASP A 18 18.05 -5.88 15.55
C ASP A 18 16.55 -6.00 15.26
N ILE A 19 16.19 -6.53 14.08
CA ILE A 19 14.80 -6.64 13.63
C ILE A 19 14.53 -7.97 12.92
N LYS A 20 13.28 -8.43 12.99
CA LYS A 20 12.83 -9.58 12.22
C LYS A 20 12.62 -9.17 10.75
N ILE A 21 13.50 -9.62 9.87
CA ILE A 21 13.39 -9.38 8.42
C ILE A 21 12.50 -10.45 7.81
N VAL A 22 11.42 -10.04 7.16
CA VAL A 22 10.47 -10.92 6.49
C VAL A 22 10.52 -10.64 4.98
N ARG A 23 10.83 -11.68 4.19
CA ARG A 23 10.99 -11.57 2.73
C ARG A 23 9.70 -11.76 1.94
N GLU A 24 8.76 -12.54 2.48
CA GLU A 24 7.47 -12.83 1.88
C GLU A 24 6.34 -12.20 2.71
N LEU A 25 5.29 -11.69 2.06
CA LEU A 25 4.17 -11.07 2.77
C LEU A 25 3.49 -12.11 3.68
N PRO A 26 3.44 -11.91 5.01
CA PRO A 26 2.73 -12.82 5.90
C PRO A 26 1.23 -12.91 5.59
N ASP A 27 0.64 -14.10 5.78
CA ASP A 27 -0.77 -14.37 5.48
C ASP A 27 -1.74 -13.44 6.22
N GLU A 28 -1.41 -13.06 7.46
CA GLU A 28 -2.17 -12.10 8.27
C GLU A 28 -2.24 -10.70 7.65
N PHE A 29 -1.36 -10.39 6.68
CA PHE A 29 -1.34 -9.14 5.91
C PHE A 29 -1.70 -9.34 4.43
N SER A 30 -2.16 -10.53 4.04
CA SER A 30 -2.58 -10.84 2.66
C SER A 30 -3.74 -9.96 2.16
N TRP A 31 -4.48 -9.35 3.09
CA TRP A 31 -5.53 -8.36 2.81
C TRP A 31 -4.98 -7.01 2.28
N SER A 32 -3.67 -6.79 2.32
CA SER A 32 -3.05 -5.55 1.81
C SER A 32 -2.31 -5.74 0.48
N THR A 33 -2.74 -6.70 -0.33
CA THR A 33 -2.20 -6.91 -1.69
C THR A 33 -2.92 -6.04 -2.73
N ARG A 34 -2.22 -5.71 -3.82
CA ARG A 34 -2.80 -4.96 -4.94
C ARG A 34 -4.02 -5.69 -5.51
N GLU A 35 -3.93 -7.00 -5.61
CA GLU A 35 -4.96 -7.90 -6.13
C GLU A 35 -6.20 -7.86 -5.22
N TYR A 36 -6.01 -7.90 -3.91
CA TYR A 36 -7.09 -7.74 -2.95
C TYR A 36 -7.75 -6.36 -3.01
N TYR A 37 -6.97 -5.27 -3.12
CA TYR A 37 -7.54 -3.93 -3.33
C TYR A 37 -8.22 -3.76 -4.70
N ALA A 38 -7.80 -4.51 -5.71
CA ALA A 38 -8.40 -4.48 -7.03
C ALA A 38 -9.81 -5.11 -7.02
N THR A 39 -9.97 -6.23 -6.33
CA THR A 39 -11.20 -7.04 -6.26
C THR A 39 -12.23 -6.51 -5.26
N GLY A 40 -11.81 -5.84 -4.19
CA GLY A 40 -12.73 -5.30 -3.18
C GLY A 40 -13.69 -4.26 -3.77
N ILE A 41 -14.98 -4.62 -3.86
CA ILE A 41 -16.06 -3.63 -3.83
C ILE A 41 -16.19 -3.26 -2.35
N ARG A 42 -15.74 -2.06 -2.00
CA ARG A 42 -15.89 -1.51 -0.66
C ARG A 42 -16.79 -0.30 -0.78
N ASP A 43 -17.65 -0.10 0.21
CA ASP A 43 -18.53 1.07 0.23
C ASP A 43 -17.69 2.35 0.16
N THR A 44 -16.54 2.39 0.86
CA THR A 44 -15.57 3.51 0.87
C THR A 44 -14.73 3.69 -0.40
N ARG A 45 -14.93 2.89 -1.46
CA ARG A 45 -14.05 2.92 -2.64
C ARG A 45 -14.43 4.00 -3.63
N VAL A 46 -13.52 4.96 -3.86
CA VAL A 46 -13.69 6.01 -4.87
C VAL A 46 -12.79 5.76 -6.08
N LYS A 47 -13.34 5.26 -7.19
CA LYS A 47 -12.59 4.97 -8.43
C LYS A 47 -12.50 6.13 -9.42
N SER A 48 -13.40 7.11 -9.28
CA SER A 48 -13.59 8.21 -10.24
C SER A 48 -12.83 9.47 -9.87
N ALA A 49 -11.89 9.37 -8.91
CA ALA A 49 -11.10 10.52 -8.49
C ALA A 49 -10.26 11.06 -9.67
N PRO A 50 -10.37 12.35 -10.00
CA PRO A 50 -9.49 12.96 -10.99
C PRO A 50 -8.05 12.98 -10.47
N LEU A 51 -7.07 12.97 -11.37
CA LEU A 51 -5.64 13.00 -11.02
C LEU A 51 -5.29 14.20 -10.12
N HIS A 52 -5.99 15.32 -10.31
CA HIS A 52 -5.93 16.48 -9.44
C HIS A 52 -7.36 16.85 -9.02
N ALA A 53 -7.70 16.54 -7.77
CA ALA A 53 -8.98 16.91 -7.18
C ALA A 53 -8.83 18.20 -6.36
N SER A 54 -9.83 19.07 -6.41
CA SER A 54 -9.94 20.20 -5.49
C SER A 54 -10.45 19.73 -4.12
N ALA A 55 -10.28 20.56 -3.08
CA ALA A 55 -10.84 20.27 -1.76
C ALA A 55 -12.37 20.10 -1.79
N ASN A 56 -13.09 20.90 -2.61
CA ASN A 56 -14.54 20.78 -2.76
C ASN A 56 -14.94 19.42 -3.37
N TRP A 57 -14.18 18.93 -4.36
CA TRP A 57 -14.44 17.61 -4.93
C TRP A 57 -14.37 16.50 -3.86
N TYR A 58 -13.41 16.59 -2.94
CA TYR A 58 -13.32 15.67 -1.80
C TYR A 58 -14.55 15.74 -0.88
N LEU A 59 -14.99 16.96 -0.52
CA LEU A 59 -16.16 17.16 0.32
C LEU A 59 -17.43 16.56 -0.30
N ASP A 60 -17.59 16.71 -1.61
CA ASP A 60 -18.80 16.26 -2.30
C ASP A 60 -18.78 14.76 -2.64
N ASN A 61 -17.61 14.16 -2.88
CA ASN A 61 -17.51 12.82 -3.49
C ASN A 61 -16.81 11.77 -2.61
N VAL A 62 -16.05 12.17 -1.58
CA VAL A 62 -15.29 11.25 -0.73
C VAL A 62 -15.78 11.28 0.71
N LEU A 63 -15.91 12.48 1.30
CA LEU A 63 -16.34 12.65 2.68
C LEU A 63 -17.67 11.91 3.01
N PRO A 64 -18.71 11.93 2.17
CA PRO A 64 -19.98 11.25 2.46
C PRO A 64 -19.86 9.73 2.53
N ILE A 65 -18.80 9.17 1.93
CA ILE A 65 -18.57 7.73 1.83
C ILE A 65 -17.69 7.23 3.00
N LEU A 66 -16.99 8.14 3.69
CA LEU A 66 -16.12 7.80 4.83
C LEU A 66 -16.83 7.84 6.19
N GLN A 67 -18.10 8.26 6.26
CA GLN A 67 -18.92 8.27 7.48
C GLN A 67 -19.65 6.94 7.67
#